data_AF-A0A939X0C5-F1
#
_entry.id   AF-A0A939X0C5-F1
#
_cell.length_a   1.000
_cell.length_b   1.000
_cell.length_c   1.000
_cell.angle_alpha   90.00
_cell.angle_beta   90.00
_cell.angle_gamma   90.00
#
_symmetry.space_group_name_H-M   'P 1'
#
loop_
_entity.id
_entity.type
_entity.pdbx_description
1 polymer ?
#
loop_
_entity_poly.entity_id
_entity_poly.type
_entity_poly.pdbx_seq_one_letter_code
_entity_poly.pdbx_strand_id
1 'polypeptide(L)'
;MTEIKAAKWEKTIFFLMICSILIGVLLFIRTILFSGTKGISGKDTALLNPKYQDTVSEIFLRSGTSEVFLYKKENFWWGSVSIDNENVIFPLNSNKISDFIKTLSAIRKVYHISDNASLYKDYNLDGNAFYIEARDSSKAILLEL
;
A
#
# COMPACT_ATOMS: atom_id res chain seq x y z
N MET A 1 -31.90 58.62 37.54
CA MET A 1 -30.88 58.48 36.46
C MET A 1 -29.93 57.28 36.67
N THR A 2 -30.01 56.60 37.83
CA THR A 2 -29.20 55.41 38.18
C THR A 2 -29.77 54.09 37.66
N GLU A 3 -31.10 53.91 37.64
CA GLU A 3 -31.74 52.67 37.18
C GLU A 3 -31.56 52.38 35.69
N ILE A 4 -31.56 53.42 34.85
CA ILE A 4 -31.38 53.28 33.39
C ILE A 4 -29.96 52.77 33.06
N LYS A 5 -28.96 53.10 33.89
CA LYS A 5 -27.58 52.62 33.70
C LYS A 5 -27.42 51.14 34.07
N ALA A 6 -28.10 50.70 35.14
CA ALA A 6 -28.07 49.30 35.58
C ALA A 6 -28.70 48.35 34.54
N ALA A 7 -29.89 48.69 34.03
CA ALA A 7 -30.58 47.89 33.01
C ALA A 7 -29.83 47.81 31.67
N LYS A 8 -29.01 48.82 31.34
CA LYS A 8 -28.16 48.82 30.14
C LYS A 8 -26.95 47.89 30.29
N TRP A 9 -26.41 47.78 31.51
CA TRP A 9 -25.28 46.91 31.83
C TRP A 9 -25.67 45.43 31.81
N GLU A 10 -26.84 45.08 32.35
CA GLU A 10 -27.36 43.70 32.30
C GLU A 10 -27.53 43.19 30.87
N LYS A 11 -28.10 44.01 29.98
CA LYS A 11 -28.24 43.66 28.55
C LYS A 11 -26.90 43.49 27.84
N THR A 12 -25.88 44.25 28.26
CA THR A 12 -24.52 44.16 27.70
C THR A 12 -23.85 42.87 28.15
N ILE A 13 -24.00 42.49 29.42
CA ILE A 13 -23.49 41.23 29.97
C ILE A 13 -24.17 40.03 29.29
N PHE A 14 -25.50 40.10 29.12
CA PHE A 14 -26.26 39.04 28.45
C PHE A 14 -25.83 38.84 27.00
N PHE A 15 -25.56 39.94 26.27
CA PHE A 15 -25.03 39.91 24.92
C PHE A 15 -23.64 39.28 24.85
N LEU A 16 -22.74 39.63 25.78
CA LEU A 16 -21.39 39.05 25.84
C LEU A 16 -21.41 37.55 26.16
N MET A 17 -22.32 37.10 27.01
CA MET A 17 -22.53 35.67 27.33
C MET A 17 -23.02 34.88 26.10
N ILE A 18 -23.93 35.44 25.31
CA ILE A 18 -24.40 34.78 24.08
C ILE A 18 -23.27 34.69 23.06
N CYS A 19 -22.48 35.75 22.89
CA CYS A 19 -21.34 35.75 21.98
C CYS A 19 -20.27 34.72 22.39
N SER A 20 -19.98 34.57 23.68
CA SER A 20 -18.98 33.58 24.15
C SER A 20 -19.44 32.14 23.92
N ILE A 21 -20.73 31.86 24.13
CA ILE A 21 -21.34 30.55 23.82
C ILE A 21 -21.27 30.28 22.32
N LEU A 22 -21.60 31.25 21.48
CA LEU A 22 -21.58 31.09 20.02
C LEU A 22 -20.18 30.80 19.50
N ILE A 23 -19.16 31.50 20.02
CA ILE A 23 -17.75 31.25 19.71
C ILE A 23 -17.33 29.86 20.18
N GLY A 24 -17.74 29.45 21.39
CA GLY A 24 -17.47 28.11 21.92
C GLY A 24 -18.03 27.00 21.03
N VAL A 25 -19.26 27.17 20.53
CA VAL A 25 -19.89 26.22 19.60
C VAL A 25 -19.14 26.17 18.26
N LEU A 26 -18.74 27.32 17.71
CA LEU A 26 -17.96 27.38 16.47
C LEU A 26 -16.58 26.70 16.62
N LEU A 27 -15.91 26.89 17.75
CA LEU A 27 -14.63 26.23 18.04
C LEU A 27 -14.82 24.71 18.21
N PHE A 28 -15.90 24.28 18.87
CA PHE A 28 -16.21 22.86 19.04
C PHE A 28 -16.51 22.17 17.71
N ILE A 29 -17.31 22.79 16.84
CA ILE A 29 -17.59 22.31 15.48
C ILE A 29 -16.30 22.23 14.67
N ARG A 30 -15.42 23.24 14.76
CA ARG A 30 -14.11 23.20 14.10
C ARG A 30 -13.28 22.02 14.59
N THR A 31 -13.23 21.75 15.88
CA THR A 31 -12.46 20.63 16.45
C THR A 31 -12.99 19.27 15.97
N ILE A 32 -14.32 19.10 15.86
CA ILE A 32 -14.92 17.85 15.35
C ILE A 32 -14.71 17.69 13.85
N LEU A 33 -14.84 18.76 13.06
CA LEU A 33 -14.64 18.69 11.61
C LEU A 33 -13.17 18.55 11.21
N PHE A 34 -12.25 19.13 11.99
CA PHE A 34 -10.81 19.03 11.77
C PHE A 34 -10.13 17.89 12.55
N SER A 35 -10.86 17.13 13.37
CA SER A 35 -10.40 15.80 13.81
C SER A 35 -10.55 14.81 12.64
N GLY A 36 -9.93 15.14 11.51
CA GLY A 36 -9.63 14.16 10.48
C GLY A 36 -8.77 13.12 11.16
N THR A 37 -9.34 11.96 11.42
CA THR A 37 -8.60 10.78 11.83
C THR A 37 -7.37 10.72 10.94
N LYS A 38 -6.17 10.80 11.52
CA LYS A 38 -4.95 10.31 10.89
C LYS A 38 -5.07 8.78 10.77
N GLY A 39 -6.12 8.33 10.09
CA GLY A 39 -6.28 6.95 9.70
C GLY A 39 -5.16 6.69 8.71
N ILE A 40 -4.42 5.62 8.94
CA ILE A 40 -3.40 5.13 8.03
C ILE A 40 -4.09 5.01 6.66
N SER A 41 -3.80 5.96 5.76
CA SER A 41 -4.40 5.96 4.44
C SER A 41 -3.87 4.74 3.71
N GLY A 42 -4.73 3.72 3.60
CA GLY A 42 -4.39 2.50 2.88
C GLY A 42 -4.13 2.86 1.43
N LYS A 43 -2.97 2.45 0.91
CA LYS A 43 -2.66 2.60 -0.52
C LYS A 43 -3.00 1.30 -1.22
N ASP A 44 -3.70 1.41 -2.34
CA ASP A 44 -3.87 0.30 -3.25
C ASP A 44 -2.54 0.03 -3.96
N THR A 45 -2.05 -1.20 -3.87
CA THR A 45 -0.84 -1.65 -4.57
C THR A 45 -1.04 -3.05 -5.13
N ALA A 46 -0.24 -3.42 -6.12
CA ALA A 46 -0.18 -4.76 -6.68
C ALA A 46 1.29 -5.10 -6.93
N LEU A 47 1.66 -6.37 -6.76
CA LEU A 47 3.03 -6.83 -7.01
C LEU A 47 3.33 -6.80 -8.51
N LEU A 48 2.35 -7.13 -9.34
CA LEU A 48 2.42 -6.95 -10.77
C LEU A 48 1.31 -5.98 -11.20
N ASN A 49 1.62 -4.99 -12.03
CA ASN A 49 0.56 -4.15 -12.56
C ASN A 49 -0.42 -5.02 -13.40
N PRO A 50 -1.73 -5.03 -13.10
CA PRO A 50 -2.72 -5.82 -13.84
C PRO A 50 -2.67 -5.64 -15.36
N LYS A 51 -2.25 -4.45 -15.83
CA LYS A 51 -2.09 -4.15 -17.26
C LYS A 51 -1.11 -5.09 -17.97
N TYR A 52 -0.13 -5.64 -17.26
CA TYR A 52 0.91 -6.51 -17.84
C TYR A 52 0.67 -7.99 -17.60
N GLN A 53 -0.46 -8.37 -16.98
CA GLN A 53 -0.76 -9.76 -16.62
C GLN A 53 -0.67 -10.71 -17.82
N ASP A 54 -1.16 -10.28 -18.98
CA ASP A 54 -1.21 -11.10 -20.20
C ASP A 54 0.09 -11.03 -21.02
N THR A 55 1.01 -10.12 -20.69
CA THR A 55 2.29 -9.94 -21.40
C THR A 55 3.48 -10.59 -20.69
N VAL A 56 3.29 -11.09 -19.47
CA VAL A 56 4.35 -11.82 -18.75
C VAL A 56 4.74 -13.08 -19.54
N SER A 57 6.01 -13.14 -19.92
CA SER A 57 6.61 -14.28 -20.60
C SER A 57 7.67 -14.99 -19.76
N GLU A 58 8.16 -14.35 -18.71
CA GLU A 58 9.27 -14.81 -17.88
C GLU A 58 9.04 -14.46 -16.41
N ILE A 59 9.37 -15.40 -15.52
CA ILE A 59 9.29 -15.25 -14.08
C ILE A 59 10.56 -15.85 -13.47
N PHE A 60 11.28 -15.07 -12.68
CA PHE A 60 12.42 -15.53 -11.89
C PHE A 60 12.00 -15.63 -10.43
N LEU A 61 12.22 -16.80 -9.84
CA LEU A 61 11.99 -17.06 -8.42
C LEU A 61 13.34 -17.32 -7.76
N ARG A 62 13.70 -16.52 -6.76
CA ARG A 62 14.96 -16.68 -6.03
C ARG A 62 14.72 -16.77 -4.53
N SER A 63 15.39 -17.74 -3.91
CA SER A 63 15.39 -17.94 -2.45
C SER A 63 16.81 -18.28 -2.01
N GLY A 64 17.49 -17.31 -1.38
CA GLY A 64 18.92 -17.45 -1.06
C GLY A 64 19.76 -17.68 -2.32
N THR A 65 20.47 -18.81 -2.38
CA THR A 65 21.28 -19.22 -3.53
C THR A 65 20.51 -20.03 -4.59
N SER A 66 19.26 -20.41 -4.31
CA SER A 66 18.44 -21.18 -5.23
C SER A 66 17.68 -20.26 -6.18
N GLU A 67 17.70 -20.58 -7.48
CA GLU A 67 16.99 -19.83 -8.52
C GLU A 67 16.22 -20.79 -9.42
N VAL A 68 14.97 -20.43 -9.71
CA VAL A 68 14.12 -21.12 -10.69
C VAL A 68 13.66 -20.10 -11.72
N PHE A 69 13.85 -20.43 -12.98
CA PHE A 69 13.42 -19.62 -14.11
C PHE A 69 12.20 -20.26 -14.78
N LEU A 70 11.09 -19.54 -14.84
CA LEU A 70 9.86 -19.96 -15.51
C LEU A 70 9.70 -19.11 -16.78
N TYR A 71 9.48 -19.73 -17.92
CA TYR A 71 9.39 -19.02 -19.19
C TYR A 71 8.35 -19.62 -20.13
N LYS A 72 7.80 -18.78 -21.01
CA LYS A 72 6.83 -19.17 -22.01
C LYS A 72 7.52 -19.44 -23.36
N LYS A 73 7.35 -20.64 -23.90
CA LYS A 73 7.84 -21.05 -25.23
C LYS A 73 6.73 -21.77 -25.98
N GLU A 74 6.45 -21.35 -27.22
CA GLU A 74 5.43 -21.97 -28.09
C GLU A 74 4.05 -22.10 -27.42
N ASN A 75 3.69 -21.09 -26.62
CA ASN A 75 2.45 -21.03 -25.83
C ASN A 75 2.37 -22.00 -24.64
N PHE A 76 3.44 -22.73 -24.34
CA PHE A 76 3.58 -23.55 -23.13
C PHE A 76 4.52 -22.90 -22.12
N TRP A 77 4.29 -23.18 -20.84
CA TRP A 77 5.18 -22.74 -19.76
C TRP A 77 6.17 -23.83 -19.40
N TRP A 78 7.41 -23.43 -19.16
CA TRP A 78 8.54 -24.29 -18.84
C TRP A 78 9.28 -23.74 -17.63
N GLY A 79 9.81 -24.64 -16.79
CA GLY A 79 10.69 -24.31 -15.68
C GLY A 79 12.11 -24.79 -15.97
N SER A 80 13.10 -24.01 -15.55
CA SER A 80 14.53 -24.33 -15.60
C SER A 80 15.11 -24.12 -14.21
N VAL A 81 15.87 -25.08 -13.72
CA VAL A 81 16.59 -25.00 -12.44
C VAL A 81 17.98 -25.63 -12.60
N SER A 82 18.98 -25.04 -11.95
CA SER A 82 20.32 -25.63 -11.86
C SER A 82 20.43 -26.43 -10.58
N ILE A 83 20.65 -27.75 -10.69
CA ILE A 83 20.85 -28.67 -9.56
C ILE A 83 22.17 -29.39 -9.83
N ASP A 84 23.13 -29.30 -8.91
CA ASP A 84 24.43 -29.99 -9.02
C ASP A 84 25.19 -29.73 -10.35
N ASN A 85 25.11 -28.49 -10.86
CA ASN A 85 25.63 -28.05 -12.17
C ASN A 85 24.94 -28.66 -13.40
N GLU A 86 23.83 -29.35 -13.23
CA GLU A 86 22.97 -29.79 -14.33
C GLU A 86 21.74 -28.89 -14.46
N ASN A 87 21.41 -28.51 -15.70
CA ASN A 87 20.21 -27.74 -15.97
C ASN A 87 19.02 -28.69 -16.20
N VAL A 88 18.08 -28.68 -15.25
CA VAL A 88 16.87 -29.48 -15.33
C VAL A 88 15.73 -28.62 -15.89
N ILE A 89 15.16 -29.08 -17.00
CA ILE A 89 14.03 -28.42 -17.65
C ILE A 89 12.78 -29.28 -17.49
N PHE A 90 11.66 -28.68 -17.08
CA PHE A 90 10.41 -29.37 -16.84
C PHE A 90 9.19 -28.57 -17.32
N PRO A 91 8.13 -29.24 -17.79
CA PRO A 91 6.91 -28.55 -18.20
C PRO A 91 6.14 -28.04 -16.97
N LEU A 92 5.51 -26.87 -17.11
CA LEU A 92 4.68 -26.27 -16.08
C LEU A 92 3.20 -26.34 -16.44
N ASN A 93 2.36 -26.51 -15.43
CA ASN A 93 0.92 -26.40 -15.60
C ASN A 93 0.55 -24.93 -15.85
N SER A 94 0.09 -24.62 -17.07
CA SER A 94 -0.23 -23.25 -17.48
C SER A 94 -1.36 -22.62 -16.67
N ASN A 95 -2.33 -23.40 -16.17
CA ASN A 95 -3.39 -22.88 -15.30
C ASN A 95 -2.80 -22.41 -13.96
N LYS A 96 -1.89 -23.20 -13.36
CA LYS A 96 -1.21 -22.81 -12.13
C LYS A 96 -0.37 -21.54 -12.30
N ILE A 97 0.31 -21.39 -13.44
CA ILE A 97 1.08 -20.17 -13.72
C ILE A 97 0.15 -18.98 -13.94
N SER A 98 -0.96 -19.15 -14.66
CA SER A 98 -1.96 -18.08 -14.81
C SER A 98 -2.52 -17.64 -13.47
N ASP A 99 -2.87 -18.58 -12.58
CA ASP A 99 -3.38 -18.26 -11.24
C ASP A 99 -2.32 -17.60 -10.36
N PHE A 100 -1.06 -17.99 -10.51
CA PHE A 100 0.06 -17.34 -9.84
C PHE A 100 0.23 -15.88 -10.30
N ILE A 101 0.26 -15.62 -11.62
CA ILE A 101 0.36 -14.27 -12.17
C ILE A 101 -0.86 -13.42 -11.73
N LYS A 102 -2.08 -13.96 -11.76
CA LYS A 102 -3.28 -13.28 -11.24
C LYS A 102 -3.13 -12.92 -9.77
N THR A 103 -2.53 -13.79 -8.97
CA THR A 103 -2.29 -13.54 -7.54
C THR A 103 -1.31 -12.38 -7.33
N LEU A 104 -0.28 -12.27 -8.17
CA LEU A 104 0.65 -11.14 -8.17
C LEU A 104 -0.01 -9.84 -8.67
N SER A 105 -0.90 -9.94 -9.66
CA SER A 105 -1.65 -8.82 -10.20
C SER A 105 -2.81 -8.35 -9.32
N ALA A 106 -3.19 -9.11 -8.29
CA ALA A 106 -4.30 -8.73 -7.43
C ALA A 106 -4.00 -7.43 -6.68
N ILE A 107 -4.89 -6.45 -6.84
CA ILE A 107 -4.82 -5.18 -6.09
C ILE A 107 -5.15 -5.47 -4.62
N ARG A 108 -4.25 -5.07 -3.72
CA ARG A 108 -4.40 -5.20 -2.28
C ARG A 108 -4.21 -3.84 -1.62
N LYS A 109 -5.00 -3.59 -0.58
CA LYS A 109 -4.77 -2.45 0.31
C LYS A 109 -3.63 -2.78 1.23
N VAL A 110 -2.56 -2.01 1.13
CA VAL A 110 -1.44 -2.06 2.07
C VAL A 110 -1.57 -0.88 3.02
N TYR A 111 -1.48 -1.18 4.31
CA TYR A 111 -1.50 -0.21 5.38
C TYR A 111 -0.07 -0.03 5.86
N HIS A 112 0.35 1.22 6.06
CA HIS A 112 1.62 1.51 6.69
C HIS A 112 1.53 1.16 8.18
N ILE A 113 1.99 -0.03 8.56
CA ILE A 113 2.09 -0.47 9.96
C ILE A 113 3.50 -0.09 10.44
N SER A 114 3.75 1.19 10.63
CA SER A 114 4.94 1.64 11.37
C SER A 114 4.67 2.98 12.04
N ASP A 115 4.95 3.02 13.35
CA ASP A 115 4.94 4.24 14.16
C ASP A 115 6.21 5.07 13.97
N ASN A 116 7.25 4.51 13.34
CA ASN A 116 8.52 5.17 13.10
C ASN A 116 9.29 4.47 11.97
N ALA A 117 8.99 4.79 10.71
CA ALA A 117 9.78 4.31 9.57
C ALA A 117 10.08 5.51 8.67
N SER A 118 11.22 6.14 8.92
CA SER A 118 11.73 7.19 8.05
C SER A 118 12.55 6.60 6.90
N LEU A 119 13.03 5.35 7.04
CA LEU A 119 13.97 4.72 6.11
C LEU A 119 13.57 3.28 5.79
N TYR A 120 13.76 2.90 4.53
CA TYR A 120 13.45 1.57 3.97
C TYR A 120 14.12 0.39 4.69
N LYS A 121 15.29 0.61 5.29
CA LYS A 121 16.04 -0.39 6.07
C LYS A 121 15.37 -0.83 7.38
N ASP A 122 14.37 -0.08 7.85
CA ASP A 122 13.69 -0.37 9.12
C ASP A 122 12.69 -1.55 9.00
N TYR A 123 12.50 -2.06 7.77
CA TYR A 123 11.57 -3.16 7.46
C TYR A 123 12.18 -4.57 7.52
N ASN A 124 13.49 -4.70 7.77
CA ASN A 124 14.20 -5.99 7.96
C ASN A 124 13.89 -7.06 6.87
N LEU A 125 13.85 -6.63 5.61
CA LEU A 125 13.51 -7.46 4.46
C LEU A 125 14.68 -8.35 4.00
N ASP A 126 15.93 -7.98 4.33
CA ASP A 126 17.14 -8.57 3.75
C ASP A 126 17.50 -9.98 4.28
N GLY A 127 16.91 -10.42 5.39
CA GLY A 127 17.39 -11.62 6.10
C GLY A 127 16.99 -12.96 5.48
N ASN A 128 15.84 -13.02 4.78
CA ASN A 128 15.24 -14.25 4.22
C ASN A 128 14.24 -13.95 3.07
N ALA A 129 14.47 -12.90 2.28
CA ALA A 129 13.52 -12.50 1.24
C ALA A 129 13.41 -13.52 0.11
N PHE A 130 12.16 -13.86 -0.22
CA PHE A 130 11.80 -14.56 -1.45
C PHE A 130 11.63 -13.50 -2.54
N TYR A 131 12.46 -13.54 -3.58
CA TYR A 131 12.42 -12.56 -4.66
C TYR A 131 11.64 -13.11 -5.84
N ILE A 132 10.71 -12.31 -6.35
CA ILE A 132 9.92 -12.63 -7.54
C ILE A 132 10.19 -11.54 -8.56
N GLU A 133 10.77 -11.86 -9.71
CA GLU A 133 10.91 -10.91 -10.80
C GLU A 133 10.05 -11.37 -11.98
N ALA A 134 9.08 -10.54 -12.40
CA ALA A 134 8.28 -10.79 -13.59
C ALA A 134 8.78 -9.89 -14.73
N ARG A 135 9.11 -10.47 -15.88
CA ARG A 135 9.58 -9.70 -17.06
C ARG A 135 8.59 -9.81 -18.21
N ASP A 136 8.45 -8.68 -18.90
CA ASP A 136 7.94 -8.59 -20.28
C ASP A 136 9.16 -8.42 -21.21
N SER A 137 8.99 -8.75 -22.48
CA SER A 137 9.90 -8.71 -23.64
C SER A 137 10.87 -7.53 -23.79
N SER A 138 10.87 -6.54 -22.90
CA SER A 138 11.83 -5.42 -22.91
C SER A 138 12.26 -4.84 -21.56
N LYS A 139 11.68 -5.20 -20.40
CA LYS A 139 12.05 -4.58 -19.10
C LYS A 139 11.86 -5.50 -17.90
N ALA A 140 12.88 -5.52 -17.05
CA ALA A 140 12.85 -6.06 -15.69
C ALA A 140 11.91 -5.25 -14.79
N ILE A 141 10.90 -5.89 -14.19
CA ILE A 141 10.14 -5.31 -13.08
C ILE A 141 10.72 -5.94 -11.81
N LEU A 142 11.72 -5.27 -11.23
CA LEU A 142 12.29 -5.63 -9.93
C LEU A 142 11.20 -5.47 -8.85
N LEU A 143 10.80 -6.58 -8.25
CA LEU A 143 9.99 -6.58 -7.03
C LEU A 143 10.94 -6.88 -5.88
N GLU A 144 11.42 -5.82 -5.23
CA GLU A 144 11.95 -5.95 -3.88
C GLU A 144 10.73 -6.03 -2.94
N LEU A 145 10.59 -7.19 -2.31
CA LEU A 145 9.61 -7.47 -1.27
C LEU A 145 10.16 -7.03 0.09
#